data_AF-A0A957NYF5-F1
#
_entry.id   AF-A0A957NYF5-F1
#
_cell.length_a   1.000
_cell.length_b   1.000
_cell.length_c   1.000
_cell.angle_alpha   90.00
_cell.angle_beta   90.00
_cell.angle_gamma   90.00
#
_symmetry.space_group_name_H-M   'P 1'
#
loop_
_entity.id
_entity.type
_entity.pdbx_description
1 polymer ?
#
loop_
_entity_poly.entity_id
_entity_poly.type
_entity_poly.pdbx_seq_one_letter_code
_entity_poly.pdbx_strand_id
1 'polypeptide(L)' 'MAEYQKTEKAIAELTPEQYYVTQQSGTERPGTGAYLHNKQPGIYVDVVSGEP' A
#
# COMPACT_ATOMS: atom_id res chain seq x y z
N MET A 1 13.51 -1.31 -15.28
CA MET A 1 12.52 -1.55 -14.22
C MET A 1 12.62 -0.37 -13.28
N ALA A 2 11.51 0.11 -12.71
CA ALA A 2 11.62 1.06 -11.62
C ALA A 2 12.41 0.40 -10.47
N GLU A 3 13.14 1.20 -9.72
CA GLU A 3 13.98 0.74 -8.63
C GLU A 3 13.23 1.03 -7.33
N TYR A 4 13.06 0.00 -6.50
CA TYR A 4 12.29 0.12 -5.26
C TYR A 4 12.96 1.15 -4.34
N GLN A 5 12.23 2.22 -4.01
CA GLN A 5 12.70 3.24 -3.08
C GLN A 5 11.77 3.36 -1.88
N LYS A 6 12.32 3.01 -0.71
CA LYS A 6 11.69 3.19 0.59
C LYS A 6 12.15 4.52 1.19
N THR A 7 11.40 5.59 0.94
CA THR A 7 11.73 6.91 1.50
C THR A 7 11.05 7.12 2.85
N GLU A 8 11.73 7.79 3.78
CA GLU A 8 11.15 8.15 5.09
C GLU A 8 9.88 8.98 4.94
N LYS A 9 9.84 9.85 3.91
CA LYS A 9 8.66 10.64 3.56
C LYS A 9 7.47 9.75 3.18
N ALA A 10 7.65 8.80 2.27
CA ALA A 10 6.56 7.91 1.84
C ALA A 10 6.01 7.09 3.02
N ILE A 11 6.87 6.60 3.91
CA ILE A 11 6.47 5.88 5.11
C ILE A 11 5.67 6.77 6.06
N ALA A 12 6.09 8.04 6.25
CA ALA A 12 5.42 8.99 7.12
C ALA A 12 4.03 9.41 6.62
N GLU A 13 3.77 9.28 5.32
CA GLU A 13 2.47 9.58 4.70
C GLU A 13 1.49 8.40 4.74
N LEU A 14 1.94 7.19 5.13
CA LEU A 14 1.07 6.02 5.24
C LEU A 14 0.01 6.19 6.31
N THR A 15 -1.19 5.65 6.06
CA THR A 15 -2.18 5.46 7.13
C THR A 15 -1.67 4.43 8.14
N PRO A 16 -2.19 4.42 9.39
CA PRO A 16 -1.79 3.43 10.38
C PRO A 16 -1.95 1.97 9.91
N GLU A 17 -3.02 1.67 9.15
CA GLU A 17 -3.26 0.32 8.60
C GLU A 17 -2.26 -0.03 7.49
N GLN A 18 -1.98 0.91 6.58
CA GLN A 18 -0.97 0.72 5.53
C GLN A 18 0.42 0.49 6.13
N TYR A 19 0.79 1.25 7.17
CA TYR A 19 2.07 1.05 7.87
C TYR A 19 2.13 -0.34 8.52
N TYR A 20 1.08 -0.73 9.26
CA TYR A 20 1.00 -2.05 9.89
C TYR A 20 1.15 -3.19 8.88
N VAL A 21 0.42 -3.13 7.76
CA VAL A 21 0.45 -4.18 6.73
C VAL A 21 1.81 -4.20 6.01
N THR A 22 2.30 -3.05 5.52
CA THR A 22 3.48 -3.01 4.65
C THR A 22 4.82 -3.03 5.40
N GLN A 23 4.88 -2.46 6.61
CA GLN A 23 6.14 -2.32 7.36
C GLN A 23 6.29 -3.37 8.47
N GLN A 24 5.18 -3.94 8.94
CA GLN A 24 5.17 -4.91 10.05
C GLN A 24 4.61 -6.27 9.64
N SER A 25 4.42 -6.50 8.33
CA SER A 25 3.83 -7.73 7.78
C SER A 25 2.47 -8.08 8.39
N GLY A 26 1.71 -7.04 8.78
CA GLY A 26 0.38 -7.18 9.34
C GLY A 26 -0.64 -7.65 8.30
N THR A 27 -1.82 -8.03 8.78
CA THR A 27 -2.96 -8.39 7.93
C THR A 27 -4.14 -7.50 8.27
N GLU A 28 -4.71 -6.83 7.27
CA GLU A 28 -5.93 -6.03 7.45
C GLU A 28 -7.10 -6.90 7.94
N ARG A 29 -8.12 -6.28 8.54
CA ARG A 29 -9.30 -7.03 8.98
C ARG A 29 -10.05 -7.59 7.77
N PRO A 30 -10.63 -8.80 7.87
CA PRO A 30 -11.35 -9.39 6.76
C PRO A 30 -12.54 -8.52 6.37
N GLY A 31 -12.66 -8.24 5.08
CA GLY A 31 -13.79 -7.48 4.53
C GLY A 31 -13.68 -5.96 4.65
N THR A 32 -12.54 -5.40 5.09
CA THR A 32 -12.39 -3.95 5.31
C THR A 32 -11.52 -3.22 4.29
N GLY A 33 -10.78 -3.93 3.44
CA GLY A 33 -9.87 -3.30 2.47
C GLY A 33 -10.56 -2.30 1.55
N ALA A 34 -9.97 -1.11 1.40
CA ALA A 34 -10.54 -0.01 0.60
C ALA A 34 -10.81 -0.39 -0.87
N TYR A 35 -10.03 -1.33 -1.40
CA TYR A 35 -10.15 -1.81 -2.79
C TYR A 35 -10.93 -3.12 -2.94
N LEU A 36 -11.48 -3.69 -1.87
CA LEU A 36 -12.19 -4.98 -1.89
C LEU A 36 -13.30 -5.04 -2.94
N HIS A 37 -13.99 -3.92 -3.17
CA HIS A 37 -15.08 -3.81 -4.14
C HIS A 37 -14.73 -2.95 -5.36
N ASN A 38 -13.47 -2.53 -5.52
CA ASN A 38 -13.08 -1.75 -6.68
C ASN A 38 -13.19 -2.59 -7.97
N LYS A 39 -13.87 -2.02 -8.97
CA LYS A 39 -14.05 -2.62 -10.31
C LYS A 39 -13.66 -1.69 -11.45
N GLN A 40 -13.13 -0.51 -11.11
CA GLN A 40 -12.73 0.47 -12.12
C GLN A 40 -11.49 -0.02 -12.89
N PRO A 41 -11.39 0.26 -14.20
CA PRO A 41 -10.19 -0.05 -14.96
C PRO A 41 -8.99 0.75 -14.43
N GLY A 42 -7.84 0.08 -14.27
CA GLY A 42 -6.62 0.69 -13.74
C GLY A 42 -5.57 -0.37 -13.39
N ILE A 43 -4.51 0.10 -12.73
CA ILE A 43 -3.44 -0.74 -12.18
C ILE A 43 -3.30 -0.48 -10.68
N TYR A 44 -2.88 -1.51 -9.94
CA TYR A 44 -2.47 -1.37 -8.55
C TYR A 44 -0.97 -1.16 -8.51
N VAL A 45 -0.52 -0.26 -7.65
CA VAL A 45 0.91 0.05 -7.46
C VAL A 45 1.26 -0.07 -5.98
N ASP A 46 2.52 -0.31 -5.68
CA ASP A 46 3.01 -0.31 -4.31
C ASP A 46 2.81 1.07 -3.67
N VAL A 47 2.25 1.10 -2.47
CA VAL A 47 1.92 2.36 -1.77
C VAL A 47 3.17 3.09 -1.24
N VAL A 48 4.31 2.41 -1.16
CA VAL A 48 5.57 2.96 -0.65
C VAL A 48 6.47 3.44 -1.79
N SER A 49 6.73 2.59 -2.79
CA SER A 49 7.63 2.89 -3.91
C SER A 49 6.91 3.46 -5.14
N GLY A 50 5.61 3.26 -5.28
CA GLY A 50 4.85 3.64 -6.46
C GLY A 50 5.10 2.75 -7.68
N GLU A 51 5.77 1.61 -7.49
CA GLU A 51 6.07 0.67 -8.57
C GLU A 51 4.82 -0.14 -8.98
N PRO A 52 4.55 -0.29 -10.30
CA PRO A 52 3.52 -1.19 -10.83
C PRO A 52 3.85 -2.69 -10.75
#